data_AF-A0A944R9U1-F1
#
_entry.id   AF-A0A944R9U1-F1
#
_cell.length_a   1.000
_cell.length_b   1.000
_cell.length_c   1.000
_cell.angle_alpha   90.00
_cell.angle_beta   90.00
_cell.angle_gamma   90.00
#
_symmetry.space_group_name_H-M   'P 1'
#
loop_
_entity.id
_entity.type
_entity.pdbx_description
1 polymer ?
#
loop_
_entity_poly.entity_id
_entity_poly.type
_entity_poly.pdbx_seq_one_letter_code
_entity_poly.pdbx_strand_id
1 'polypeptide(L)'
;GGPRRDEVLQRSTAMDLRRDRVVAGSVIQSSIHTVGMTLYRTKNFDIMVHPRNLSESLYDSLMDVGIGVGLVPVGISTVPVSFEEGK
;
A
#
# COMPACT_ATOMS: atom_id res chain seq x y z
N GLY A 1 -1.69 4.84 -6.33
CA GLY A 1 -0.47 5.31 -5.66
C GLY A 1 -0.65 6.77 -5.34
N GLY A 2 -0.47 7.17 -4.08
CA GLY A 2 -0.64 8.56 -3.65
C GLY A 2 0.51 8.98 -2.73
N PRO A 3 0.68 10.29 -2.47
CA PRO A 3 1.84 10.83 -1.75
C PRO A 3 2.03 10.27 -0.34
N ARG A 4 0.96 9.78 0.30
CA ARG A 4 0.98 9.22 1.68
C ARG A 4 0.97 7.69 1.73
N ARG A 5 1.08 7.02 0.59
CA ARG A 5 1.02 5.55 0.49
C ARG A 5 2.12 4.88 1.33
N ASP A 6 3.35 5.34 1.19
CA ASP A 6 4.50 4.71 1.85
C ASP A 6 4.40 4.88 3.38
N GLU A 7 3.82 5.98 3.84
CA GLU A 7 3.55 6.24 5.27
C GLU A 7 2.52 5.26 5.84
N VAL A 8 1.43 4.99 5.12
CA VAL A 8 0.44 3.98 5.54
C VAL A 8 1.06 2.61 5.60
N LEU A 9 1.78 2.19 4.55
CA LEU A 9 2.41 0.86 4.52
C LEU A 9 3.46 0.70 5.64
N GLN A 10 4.20 1.76 5.97
CA GLN A 10 5.17 1.74 7.07
C GLN A 10 4.51 1.66 8.46
N ARG A 11 3.31 2.22 8.64
CA ARG A 11 2.58 2.14 9.91
C ARG A 11 1.74 0.85 10.05
N SER A 12 1.30 0.29 8.93
CA SER A 12 0.47 -0.91 8.87
C SER A 12 1.26 -2.22 8.91
N THR A 13 2.57 -2.18 8.64
CA THR A 13 3.44 -3.36 8.61
C THR A 13 4.64 -3.17 9.54
N ALA A 14 5.12 -4.25 10.15
CA ALA A 14 6.36 -4.23 10.92
C ALA A 14 7.62 -4.19 10.03
N MET A 15 7.45 -4.16 8.71
CA MET A 15 8.52 -4.32 7.74
C MET A 15 8.80 -3.00 7.02
N ASP A 16 10.08 -2.66 6.85
CA ASP A 16 10.45 -1.46 6.10
C ASP A 16 10.20 -1.66 4.60
N LEU A 17 9.08 -1.14 4.13
CA LEU A 17 8.61 -1.24 2.75
C LEU A 17 9.09 -0.10 1.86
N ARG A 18 10.02 0.75 2.31
CA ARG A 18 10.55 1.85 1.50
C ARG A 18 11.24 1.35 0.23
N ARG A 19 11.25 2.19 -0.81
CA ARG A 19 11.72 1.82 -2.16
C ARG A 19 13.23 1.59 -2.27
N ASP A 20 14.01 2.13 -1.33
CA ASP A 20 15.44 1.88 -1.18
C ASP A 20 15.74 0.49 -0.58
N ARG A 21 14.83 -0.03 0.25
CA ARG A 21 14.94 -1.37 0.85
C ARG A 21 14.33 -2.46 -0.02
N VAL A 22 13.16 -2.19 -0.59
CA VAL A 22 12.41 -3.12 -1.41
C VAL A 22 12.37 -2.57 -2.83
N VAL A 23 13.21 -3.13 -3.69
CA VAL A 23 13.40 -2.66 -5.07
C VAL A 23 12.38 -3.27 -6.02
N ALA A 24 12.28 -2.72 -7.24
CA ALA A 24 11.45 -3.31 -8.28
C ALA A 24 11.96 -4.72 -8.64
N GLY A 25 11.03 -5.66 -8.77
CA GLY A 25 11.31 -7.09 -8.96
C GLY A 25 11.34 -7.89 -7.65
N SER A 26 11.31 -7.23 -6.48
CA SER A 26 11.30 -7.93 -5.20
C SER A 26 9.92 -8.53 -4.88
N VAL A 27 9.95 -9.74 -4.34
CA VAL A 27 8.80 -10.43 -3.74
C VAL A 27 9.08 -10.59 -2.25
N ILE A 28 8.11 -10.21 -1.42
CA ILE A 28 8.27 -10.30 0.04
C ILE A 28 7.00 -10.85 0.66
N GLN A 29 7.16 -11.78 1.58
CA GLN A 29 6.08 -12.25 2.46
C GLN A 29 6.09 -11.43 3.75
N SER A 30 4.94 -10.89 4.11
CA SER A 30 4.78 -10.04 5.29
C SER A 30 3.34 -10.10 5.79
N SER A 31 3.00 -9.24 6.73
CA SER A 31 1.63 -9.03 7.18
C SER A 31 1.30 -7.55 7.33
N ILE A 32 0.05 -7.19 7.03
CA ILE A 32 -0.56 -5.95 7.51
C ILE A 32 -1.40 -6.33 8.71
N HIS A 33 -1.04 -5.80 9.88
CA HIS A 33 -1.58 -6.27 11.16
C HIS A 33 -1.56 -7.82 11.24
N THR A 34 -2.74 -8.45 11.30
CA THR A 34 -2.92 -9.90 11.40
C THR A 34 -3.14 -10.59 10.05
N VAL A 35 -3.21 -9.84 8.94
CA VAL A 35 -3.45 -10.39 7.60
C VAL A 35 -2.11 -10.68 6.92
N GLY A 36 -1.81 -11.97 6.77
CA GLY A 36 -0.68 -12.44 5.98
C GLY A 36 -0.84 -12.11 4.50
N MET A 37 0.22 -11.61 3.87
CA MET A 37 0.22 -11.19 2.48
C MET A 37 1.58 -11.38 1.81
N THR A 38 1.55 -11.46 0.48
CA THR A 38 2.74 -11.38 -0.36
C THR A 38 2.71 -10.08 -1.15
N LEU A 39 3.74 -9.27 -1.00
CA LEU A 39 3.95 -8.04 -1.76
C LEU A 39 4.91 -8.31 -2.91
N TYR A 40 4.45 -8.07 -4.13
CA TYR A 40 5.30 -8.01 -5.30
C TYR A 40 5.44 -6.56 -5.78
N ARG A 41 6.66 -6.03 -5.73
CA ARG A 41 6.93 -4.66 -6.17
C ARG A 41 7.37 -4.64 -7.62
N THR A 42 6.57 -4.01 -8.46
CA THR A 42 6.95 -3.68 -9.84
C THR A 42 7.60 -2.30 -9.89
N LYS A 43 7.98 -1.83 -11.09
CA LYS A 43 8.48 -0.46 -11.27
C LYS A 43 7.46 0.62 -10.88
N ASN A 44 6.17 0.34 -11.09
CA ASN A 44 5.11 1.36 -11.01
C ASN A 44 4.10 1.07 -9.88
N PHE A 45 3.92 -0.20 -9.53
CA PHE A 45 2.88 -0.67 -8.62
C PHE A 45 3.44 -1.64 -7.59
N ASP A 46 2.80 -1.71 -6.42
CA ASP A 46 2.97 -2.85 -5.53
C ASP A 46 1.69 -3.66 -5.60
N ILE A 47 1.85 -4.94 -5.89
CA ILE A 47 0.78 -5.92 -6.00
C ILE A 47 0.75 -6.69 -4.70
N MET A 48 -0.39 -6.68 -4.02
CA MET A 48 -0.59 -7.38 -2.75
C MET A 48 -1.48 -8.59 -2.98
N VAL A 49 -1.00 -9.76 -2.58
CA VAL A 49 -1.74 -11.02 -2.60
C VAL A 49 -2.03 -11.42 -1.17
N HIS A 50 -3.30 -11.62 -0.84
CA HIS A 50 -3.75 -12.01 0.49
C HIS A 50 -4.92 -13.02 0.39
N PRO A 51 -5.25 -13.76 1.45
CA PRO A 51 -6.43 -14.61 1.49
C PRO A 51 -7.71 -13.80 1.22
N ARG A 52 -8.57 -14.31 0.33
CA ARG A 52 -9.79 -13.62 -0.11
C ARG A 52 -10.77 -13.38 1.06
N ASN A 53 -10.87 -14.31 1.99
CA ASN A 53 -11.74 -14.20 3.16
C ASN A 53 -11.30 -13.09 4.14
N LEU A 54 -10.09 -12.54 4.00
CA LEU A 54 -9.57 -11.47 4.85
C LEU A 54 -9.50 -10.11 4.12
N SER A 55 -10.10 -10.00 2.93
CA SER A 55 -10.06 -8.78 2.11
C SER A 55 -10.66 -7.58 2.85
N GLU A 56 -11.79 -7.79 3.53
CA GLU A 56 -12.49 -6.75 4.29
C GLU A 56 -11.65 -6.29 5.48
N SER A 57 -11.15 -7.25 6.27
CA SER A 57 -10.26 -6.94 7.40
C SER A 57 -8.98 -6.22 6.97
N LEU A 58 -8.42 -6.57 5.81
CA LEU A 58 -7.27 -5.87 5.24
C LEU A 58 -7.61 -4.44 4.85
N TYR A 59 -8.77 -4.24 4.20
CA TYR A 59 -9.24 -2.92 3.82
C TYR A 59 -9.47 -2.03 5.04
N ASP A 60 -10.17 -2.53 6.06
CA ASP A 60 -10.45 -1.79 7.28
C ASP A 60 -9.16 -1.40 8.00
N SER A 61 -8.21 -2.33 8.11
CA SER A 61 -6.90 -2.07 8.72
C SER A 61 -6.12 -0.98 7.98
N LEU A 62 -6.15 -1.00 6.64
CA LEU A 62 -5.51 0.02 5.81
C LEU A 62 -6.23 1.37 5.91
N MET A 63 -7.55 1.38 6.00
CA MET A 63 -8.34 2.60 6.11
C MET A 63 -8.22 3.24 7.48
N ASP A 64 -8.16 2.47 8.56
CA ASP A 64 -7.95 3.00 9.91
C ASP A 64 -6.61 3.76 10.02
N VAL A 65 -5.53 3.12 9.57
CA VAL A 65 -4.21 3.77 9.49
C VAL A 65 -4.22 4.93 8.50
N GLY A 66 -4.89 4.76 7.36
CA GLY A 66 -5.04 5.76 6.32
C GLY A 66 -5.70 7.04 6.80
N ILE A 67 -6.87 6.94 7.43
CA ILE A 67 -7.61 8.07 8.00
C ILE A 67 -6.76 8.75 9.08
N GLY A 68 -6.04 7.97 9.90
CA GLY A 68 -5.09 8.50 10.88
C GLY A 68 -3.96 9.35 10.28
N VAL A 69 -3.62 9.14 9.00
CA VAL A 69 -2.69 9.98 8.24
C VAL A 69 -3.39 10.88 7.21
N GLY A 70 -4.70 11.11 7.36
CA GLY A 70 -5.49 12.01 6.50
C GLY A 70 -5.73 11.50 5.08
N LEU A 71 -5.67 10.19 4.83
CA LEU A 71 -6.23 9.61 3.62
C LEU A 71 -7.75 9.71 3.64
N VAL A 72 -8.30 10.11 2.50
CA VAL A 72 -9.74 10.04 2.24
C VAL A 72 -9.96 8.85 1.31
N PRO A 73 -10.88 7.93 1.63
CA PRO A 73 -11.23 6.86 0.72
C PRO A 73 -11.85 7.47 -0.54
N VAL A 74 -11.33 7.08 -1.69
CA VAL A 74 -11.80 7.58 -2.98
C VAL A 74 -12.13 6.40 -3.90
N GLY A 75 -13.17 6.55 -4.72
CA GLY A 75 -13.65 5.49 -5.60
C GLY A 75 -12.71 5.16 -6.76
N ILE A 76 -13.13 4.23 -7.61
CA ILE A 76 -12.36 3.79 -8.80
C ILE A 76 -12.10 4.96 -9.78
N SER A 77 -12.94 6.00 -9.77
CA SER A 77 -12.86 7.19 -10.65
C SER A 77 -11.70 8.13 -10.32
N THR A 78 -11.10 8.02 -9.14
CA THR A 78 -10.11 8.96 -8.63
C THR A 78 -8.76 8.29 -8.60
N VAL A 79 -8.26 7.97 -9.79
CA VAL A 79 -6.82 7.78 -9.98
C VAL A 79 -6.19 9.15 -9.73
N PRO A 80 -5.29 9.31 -8.75
CA PRO A 80 -4.58 10.57 -8.60
C PRO A 80 -3.78 10.80 -9.88
N VAL A 81 -4.23 11.78 -10.66
CA VAL A 81 -3.48 12.30 -11.79
C VAL A 81 -2.27 12.99 -11.17
N SER A 82 -1.12 12.31 -11.21
CA SER A 82 0.15 13.00 -11.01
C SER A 82 0.30 13.94 -12.19
N PHE A 83 0.13 15.24 -11.96
CA PHE A 83 0.73 16.23 -12.83
C PHE A 83 2.23 16.13 -12.56
N GLU A 84 2.94 15.28 -13.30
CA GLU A 84 4.33 15.61 -13.56
C GLU A 84 4.27 16.95 -14.30
N GLU A 85 4.59 18.03 -13.58
CA GLU A 85 4.90 19.31 -14.19
C GLU A 85 6.07 19.04 -15.13
N GLY A 86 5.76 18.93 -16.42
CA GLY A 86 6.78 18.96 -17.44
C GLY A 86 7.48 20.31 -17.38
N LYS A 87 8.65 20.33 -16.73
CA LYS A 87 9.76 21.22 -17.03
C LYS A 87 11.08 20.51 -16.78
#